data_AF-A0A6P5TDI4-F1
#
_entry.id   AF-A0A6P5TDI4-F1
#
_cell.length_a   1.000
_cell.length_b   1.000
_cell.length_c   1.000
_cell.angle_alpha   90.00
_cell.angle_beta   90.00
_cell.angle_gamma   90.00
#
_symmetry.space_group_name_H-M   'P 1'
#
loop_
_entity.id
_entity.type
_entity.pdbx_description
1 polymer ?
#
loop_
_entity_poly.entity_id
_entity_poly.type
_entity_poly.pdbx_seq_one_letter_code
_entity_poly.pdbx_strand_id
1 'polypeptide(L)'
;MARIREKQNYVGISICSGRIKQQRELNTNFVLEQYRSKEVRARLSRGKLSDITLLKFSYCLPRRVGDEAPLFFGEEAELSGHESQIQTTPIVGPSDESYYLNVTGISLNGSILPIDPKLFISESDYGVAIDSGSQYSMLVDGVYQAVRKAMVSYFVDEWLVQPLNKTKSGMDLCYDITDIAAAATTIGGGEGPGSQLFSVAPPMVFEFDGAHLELKEETTFQLFDEFKEFCLMMGASKDFSGNIFGAFQQFNHRFEYDVGASKLSFAPERC
;
A
#
# COMPACT_ATOMS: atom_id res chain seq x y z
N MET A 1 43.03 14.37 36.32
CA MET A 1 41.71 14.92 35.95
C MET A 1 41.49 14.68 34.47
N ALA A 2 40.70 13.66 34.13
CA ALA A 2 40.42 13.26 32.76
C ALA A 2 39.20 14.04 32.23
N ARG A 3 39.36 14.71 31.08
CA ARG A 3 38.24 15.23 30.28
C ARG A 3 37.88 14.18 29.24
N ILE A 4 36.68 13.60 29.38
CA ILE A 4 36.10 12.66 28.43
C ILE A 4 35.67 13.48 27.19
N ARG A 5 36.16 13.07 26.01
CA ARG A 5 35.69 13.56 24.71
C ARG A 5 34.35 12.88 24.41
N GLU A 6 33.29 13.64 24.28
CA GLU A 6 32.02 13.18 23.68
C GLU A 6 32.27 12.83 22.21
N LYS A 7 32.11 11.55 21.87
CA LYS A 7 31.89 11.13 20.49
C LYS A 7 30.40 11.35 20.20
N GLN A 8 30.11 12.25 19.27
CA GLN A 8 28.81 12.30 18.61
C GLN A 8 28.53 10.92 17.97
N ASN A 9 27.60 10.17 18.56
CA ASN A 9 27.12 8.92 18.00
C ASN A 9 25.96 9.24 17.06
N TYR A 10 26.15 8.93 15.78
CA TYR A 10 25.13 9.02 14.75
C TYR A 10 23.94 8.08 15.07
N VAL A 11 22.73 8.61 14.89
CA VAL A 11 21.45 7.90 14.94
C VAL A 11 21.35 6.98 13.73
N GLY A 12 21.15 5.68 13.96
CA GLY A 12 20.95 4.70 12.89
C GLY A 12 19.46 4.42 12.64
N ILE A 13 18.77 5.34 11.96
CA ILE A 13 17.55 5.00 11.20
C ILE A 13 18.06 4.62 9.80
N SER A 14 17.82 3.39 9.34
CA SER A 14 18.17 3.04 7.97
C SER A 14 17.08 3.58 7.03
N ILE A 15 17.23 4.84 6.61
CA ILE A 15 16.59 5.33 5.39
C ILE A 15 17.36 4.67 4.24
N CYS A 16 16.88 3.51 3.77
CA CYS A 16 17.48 2.82 2.65
C CYS A 16 17.34 3.66 1.37
N SER A 17 18.36 4.47 1.06
CA SER A 17 18.51 5.06 -0.27
C SER A 17 19.02 3.98 -1.23
N GLY A 18 18.13 3.39 -2.02
CA GLY A 18 18.48 2.44 -3.08
C GLY A 18 19.37 3.09 -4.15
N ARG A 19 20.60 2.58 -4.31
CA ARG A 19 21.54 3.01 -5.35
C ARG A 19 21.21 2.28 -6.67
N ILE A 20 20.38 2.87 -7.52
CA ILE A 20 20.14 2.33 -8.88
C ILE A 20 21.31 2.72 -9.78
N LYS A 21 22.01 1.72 -10.34
CA LYS A 21 23.04 1.90 -11.36
C LYS A 21 22.42 2.51 -12.61
N GLN A 22 23.03 3.61 -13.02
CA GLN A 22 22.72 4.41 -14.20
C GLN A 22 22.91 3.58 -15.48
N GLN A 23 21.85 3.41 -16.27
CA GLN A 23 21.95 3.03 -17.68
C GLN A 23 21.48 4.23 -18.51
N ARG A 24 22.39 4.76 -19.33
CA ARG A 24 22.19 5.91 -20.22
C ARG A 24 21.68 5.45 -21.59
N GLU A 25 21.09 6.44 -22.28
CA GLU A 25 20.63 6.53 -23.69
C GLU A 25 19.14 6.24 -23.91
N LEU A 26 18.32 7.07 -24.59
CA LEU A 26 18.39 8.44 -25.12
C LEU A 26 16.94 8.82 -25.55
N ASN A 27 16.52 10.07 -25.27
CA ASN A 27 15.42 10.84 -25.89
C ASN A 27 14.01 10.20 -26.09
N THR A 28 13.03 10.53 -25.24
CA THR A 28 11.88 11.42 -25.56
C THR A 28 10.98 11.67 -24.33
N ASN A 29 10.65 12.94 -24.12
CA ASN A 29 9.52 13.49 -23.35
C ASN A 29 9.44 13.33 -21.82
N PHE A 30 8.98 14.42 -21.22
CA PHE A 30 9.29 14.91 -19.88
C PHE A 30 8.04 14.79 -19.01
N VAL A 31 7.73 13.59 -18.49
CA VAL A 31 6.73 13.36 -17.40
C VAL A 31 7.11 12.07 -16.65
N LEU A 32 8.21 12.08 -15.87
CA LEU A 32 8.55 11.00 -14.92
C LEU A 32 9.36 11.54 -13.71
N GLU A 33 9.09 12.78 -13.27
CA GLU A 33 9.80 13.38 -12.12
C GLU A 33 9.01 13.38 -10.80
N GLN A 34 7.76 12.88 -10.78
CA GLN A 34 6.93 12.96 -9.57
C GLN A 34 7.10 11.78 -8.60
N TYR A 35 7.73 10.70 -9.06
CA TYR A 35 7.85 9.44 -8.31
C TYR A 35 9.30 9.05 -7.98
N ARG A 36 10.26 9.92 -8.29
CA ARG A 36 11.70 9.71 -8.00
C ARG A 36 12.13 10.29 -6.65
N SER A 37 11.20 10.35 -5.71
CA SER A 37 11.47 10.73 -4.32
C SER A 37 11.97 9.51 -3.54
N LYS A 38 12.92 9.74 -2.64
CA LYS A 38 13.61 8.73 -1.81
C LYS A 38 12.60 7.79 -1.15
N GLU A 39 12.79 6.47 -1.27
CA GLU A 39 12.01 5.46 -0.55
C GLU A 39 12.10 5.74 0.96
N VAL A 40 10.95 5.98 1.61
CA VAL A 40 10.86 6.07 3.07
C VAL A 40 10.41 4.72 3.59
N ARG A 41 11.37 3.92 4.06
CA ARG A 41 11.11 2.64 4.74
C ARG A 41 11.31 2.83 6.24
N ALA A 42 10.26 2.62 7.01
CA ALA A 42 10.34 2.57 8.47
C ALA A 42 10.55 1.12 8.92
N ARG A 43 11.58 0.88 9.74
CA ARG A 43 11.86 -0.44 10.31
C ARG A 43 12.52 -0.33 11.67
N LEU A 44 12.21 -1.29 12.54
CA LEU A 44 12.77 -1.42 13.87
C LEU A 44 13.38 -2.82 14.02
N SER A 45 14.62 -2.89 14.47
CA SER A 45 15.34 -4.16 14.69
C SER A 45 15.72 -4.30 16.16
N ARG A 46 15.86 -5.54 16.63
CA ARG A 46 16.29 -5.82 18.00
C ARG A 46 17.73 -5.32 18.18
N GLY A 47 17.90 -4.23 18.93
CA GLY A 47 19.17 -3.55 19.15
C GLY A 47 19.15 -2.66 20.39
N LYS A 48 20.17 -1.82 20.59
CA LYS A 48 20.35 -0.97 21.81
C LYS A 48 19.20 -0.01 22.14
N LEU A 49 18.23 0.13 21.24
CA LEU A 49 17.04 0.98 21.38
C LEU A 49 15.79 0.20 21.78
N SER A 50 15.88 -1.12 22.01
CA SER A 50 14.75 -1.95 22.42
C SER A 50 14.05 -1.40 23.65
N ASP A 51 14.81 -0.89 24.61
CA ASP A 51 14.29 -0.45 25.91
C ASP A 51 13.58 0.91 25.80
N ILE A 52 13.93 1.73 24.80
CA ILE A 52 13.36 3.07 24.58
C ILE A 52 12.16 3.00 23.63
N THR A 53 12.24 2.15 22.61
CA THR A 53 11.18 2.00 21.60
C THR A 53 10.14 0.97 22.00
N LEU A 54 10.39 0.19 23.06
CA LEU A 54 9.60 -0.98 23.45
C LEU A 54 9.40 -1.99 22.30
N LEU A 55 10.27 -1.93 21.28
CA LEU A 55 10.11 -2.65 20.01
C LEU A 55 8.79 -2.34 19.27
N LYS A 56 8.20 -1.16 19.54
CA LYS A 56 7.00 -0.65 18.88
C LYS A 56 7.27 0.59 18.06
N PHE A 57 6.63 0.68 16.90
CA PHE A 57 6.52 1.93 16.15
C PHE A 57 5.20 1.98 15.39
N SER A 58 4.72 3.18 15.05
CA SER A 58 3.55 3.33 14.20
C SER A 58 3.67 4.54 13.28
N TYR A 59 2.96 4.50 12.16
CA TYR A 59 2.85 5.62 11.23
C TYR A 59 1.42 5.72 10.68
N CYS A 60 1.06 6.92 10.23
CA CYS A 60 -0.16 7.21 9.49
C CYS A 60 0.28 7.89 8.20
N LEU A 61 0.08 7.24 7.05
CA LEU A 61 0.52 7.82 5.78
C LEU A 61 -0.56 8.79 5.22
N PRO A 62 -0.20 10.04 4.88
CA PRO A 62 -1.10 10.98 4.23
C PRO A 62 -1.23 10.67 2.74
N ARG A 63 -2.40 10.98 2.16
CA ARG A 63 -2.66 10.77 0.74
C ARG A 63 -1.83 11.69 -0.16
N ARG A 64 -1.57 12.93 0.26
CA ARG A 64 -0.92 13.94 -0.59
C ARG A 64 0.59 13.83 -0.51
N VAL A 65 1.22 13.84 -1.68
CA VAL A 65 2.68 13.88 -1.79
C VAL A 65 3.20 15.19 -1.19
N GLY A 66 4.14 15.09 -0.26
CA GLY A 66 4.77 16.23 0.41
C GLY A 66 4.21 16.54 1.79
N ASP A 67 3.08 15.93 2.16
CA ASP A 67 2.58 16.00 3.53
C ASP A 67 3.50 15.18 4.47
N GLU A 68 3.65 15.65 5.71
CA GLU A 68 4.49 15.00 6.70
C GLU A 68 3.77 13.77 7.29
N ALA A 69 4.47 12.64 7.33
CA ALA A 69 4.00 11.41 7.99
C ALA A 69 4.87 11.15 9.24
N PRO A 70 4.41 11.53 10.45
CA PRO A 70 5.18 11.29 11.67
C PRO A 70 5.30 9.79 11.97
N LEU A 71 6.44 9.42 12.56
CA LEU A 71 6.73 8.08 13.04
C LEU A 71 6.77 8.12 14.57
N PHE A 72 5.89 7.36 15.21
CA PHE A 72 5.79 7.27 16.66
C PHE A 72 6.48 6.00 17.16
N PHE A 73 7.04 6.04 18.36
CA PHE A 73 7.77 4.92 18.97
C PHE A 73 7.33 4.68 20.41
N GLY A 74 7.50 3.45 20.90
CA GLY A 74 7.17 3.12 22.30
C GLY A 74 5.68 3.27 22.58
N GLU A 75 5.33 3.84 23.73
CA GLU A 75 3.94 4.06 24.14
C GLU A 75 3.20 5.01 23.19
N GLU A 76 3.89 5.98 22.59
CA GLU A 76 3.28 6.88 21.61
C GLU A 76 2.88 6.17 20.31
N ALA A 77 3.43 4.96 20.06
CA ALA A 77 3.06 4.16 18.90
C ALA A 77 1.68 3.49 19.03
N GLU A 78 1.13 3.42 20.24
CA GLU A 78 -0.09 2.66 20.51
C GLU A 78 -1.30 3.29 19.80
N LEU A 79 -2.11 2.43 19.19
CA LEU A 79 -3.35 2.86 18.54
C LEU A 79 -4.36 3.37 19.58
N SER A 80 -4.73 4.65 19.46
CA SER A 80 -5.83 5.25 20.23
C SER A 80 -7.12 5.18 19.42
N GLY A 81 -8.15 4.49 19.92
CA GLY A 81 -9.42 4.36 19.21
C GLY A 81 -10.42 3.44 19.91
N HIS A 82 -11.58 3.23 19.29
CA HIS A 82 -12.54 2.24 19.79
C HIS A 82 -12.02 0.84 19.47
N GLU A 83 -11.87 -0.03 20.48
CA GLU A 83 -11.26 -1.37 20.32
C GLU A 83 -11.91 -2.19 19.19
N SER A 84 -13.22 -2.00 18.95
CA SER A 84 -13.95 -2.69 17.88
C SER A 84 -13.48 -2.35 16.46
N GLN A 85 -12.68 -1.30 16.27
CA GLN A 85 -12.15 -0.87 14.98
C GLN A 85 -10.69 -1.32 14.77
N ILE A 86 -10.02 -1.78 15.83
CA ILE A 86 -8.62 -2.22 15.75
C ILE A 86 -8.60 -3.65 15.22
N GLN A 87 -7.91 -3.84 14.11
CA GLN A 87 -7.65 -5.14 13.52
C GLN A 87 -6.21 -5.54 13.83
N THR A 88 -5.95 -6.82 14.08
CA THR A 88 -4.60 -7.31 14.44
C THR A 88 -4.31 -8.60 13.69
N THR A 89 -3.14 -8.65 13.05
CA THR A 89 -2.62 -9.84 12.35
C THR A 89 -1.19 -10.16 12.83
N PRO A 90 -0.76 -11.43 12.84
CA PRO A 90 0.62 -11.79 13.09
C PRO A 90 1.57 -11.23 12.02
N ILE A 91 2.76 -10.82 12.45
CA ILE A 91 3.93 -10.66 11.58
C ILE A 91 4.60 -12.03 11.46
N VAL A 92 4.81 -12.49 10.24
CA VAL A 92 5.36 -13.82 9.91
C VAL A 92 6.75 -13.70 9.28
N GLY A 93 7.50 -14.82 9.27
CA GLY A 93 8.86 -14.89 8.75
C GLY A 93 9.90 -14.14 9.61
N PRO A 94 11.17 -14.12 9.17
CA PRO A 94 12.21 -13.35 9.81
C PRO A 94 12.00 -11.86 9.54
N SER A 95 12.01 -11.06 10.60
CA SER A 95 11.91 -9.59 10.54
C SER A 95 13.21 -8.91 10.12
N ASP A 96 14.08 -9.62 9.40
CA ASP A 96 15.50 -9.27 9.18
C ASP A 96 15.73 -8.39 7.95
N GLU A 97 14.76 -8.33 7.03
CA GLU A 97 14.78 -7.47 5.84
C GLU A 97 13.48 -6.67 5.67
N SER A 98 12.34 -7.35 5.80
CA SER A 98 10.98 -6.78 5.70
C SER A 98 10.07 -7.36 6.79
N TYR A 99 8.88 -6.78 6.95
CA TYR A 99 7.79 -7.40 7.70
C TYR A 99 6.85 -8.09 6.71
N TYR A 100 6.47 -9.32 7.02
CA TYR A 100 5.57 -10.09 6.19
C TYR A 100 4.28 -10.39 6.95
N LEU A 101 3.19 -10.42 6.20
CA LEU A 101 1.85 -10.71 6.68
C LEU A 101 1.31 -11.93 5.94
N ASN A 102 0.51 -12.73 6.65
CA ASN A 102 -0.22 -13.83 6.05
C ASN A 102 -1.52 -13.30 5.43
N VAL A 103 -1.53 -13.12 4.10
CA VAL A 103 -2.76 -12.80 3.34
C VAL A 103 -3.44 -14.12 2.98
N THR A 104 -4.68 -14.28 3.43
CA THR A 104 -5.48 -15.49 3.22
C THR A 104 -6.39 -15.37 2.00
N GLY A 105 -6.65 -14.14 1.55
CA GLY A 105 -7.43 -13.87 0.34
C GLY A 105 -7.64 -12.40 0.06
N ILE A 106 -8.34 -12.14 -1.04
CA ILE A 106 -8.78 -10.82 -1.45
C ILE A 106 -10.26 -10.94 -1.78
N SER A 107 -11.08 -10.07 -1.21
CA SER A 107 -12.51 -9.97 -1.53
C SER A 107 -12.77 -8.75 -2.41
N LEU A 108 -13.67 -8.89 -3.39
CA LEU A 108 -14.12 -7.80 -4.26
C LEU A 108 -15.64 -7.82 -4.33
N ASN A 109 -16.29 -6.68 -4.09
CA ASN A 109 -17.74 -6.55 -4.07
C ASN A 109 -18.42 -7.61 -3.17
N GLY A 110 -17.85 -7.82 -1.98
CA GLY A 110 -18.35 -8.80 -0.98
C GLY A 110 -18.06 -10.27 -1.31
N SER A 111 -17.38 -10.58 -2.41
CA SER A 111 -17.06 -11.96 -2.80
C SER A 111 -15.56 -12.24 -2.75
N ILE A 112 -15.16 -13.31 -2.07
CA ILE A 112 -13.78 -13.80 -2.05
C ILE A 112 -13.35 -14.22 -3.45
N LEU A 113 -12.19 -13.75 -3.92
CA LEU A 113 -11.66 -14.11 -5.23
C LEU A 113 -11.09 -15.53 -5.21
N PRO A 114 -11.23 -16.31 -6.31
CA PRO A 114 -10.73 -17.68 -6.39
C PRO A 114 -9.21 -17.71 -6.63
N ILE A 115 -8.44 -17.30 -5.63
CA ILE A 115 -6.97 -17.25 -5.63
C ILE A 115 -6.47 -18.42 -4.78
N ASP A 116 -5.53 -19.22 -5.29
CA ASP A 116 -4.85 -20.24 -4.47
C ASP A 116 -4.02 -19.51 -3.39
N PRO A 117 -4.30 -19.71 -2.08
CA PRO A 117 -3.58 -19.01 -1.01
C PRO A 117 -2.06 -19.19 -1.06
N LYS A 118 -1.57 -20.27 -1.67
CA LYS A 118 -0.13 -20.50 -1.88
C LYS A 118 0.54 -19.42 -2.71
N LEU A 119 -0.21 -18.71 -3.56
CA LEU A 119 0.33 -17.63 -4.37
C LEU A 119 0.68 -16.38 -3.56
N PHE A 120 0.13 -16.24 -2.34
CA PHE A 120 0.52 -15.15 -1.42
C PHE A 120 1.85 -15.44 -0.70
N ILE A 121 2.27 -16.70 -0.66
CA ILE A 121 3.46 -17.16 0.03
C ILE A 121 4.65 -17.08 -0.93
N SER A 122 5.66 -16.29 -0.58
CA SER A 122 6.92 -16.19 -1.34
C SER A 122 7.70 -17.50 -1.34
N GLU A 123 8.69 -17.65 -2.24
CA GLU A 123 9.58 -18.83 -2.27
C GLU A 123 10.32 -19.09 -0.95
N SER A 124 10.51 -18.04 -0.16
CA SER A 124 11.12 -18.09 1.16
C SER A 124 10.13 -18.37 2.30
N ASP A 125 8.86 -18.63 1.98
CA ASP A 125 7.79 -19.02 2.93
C ASP A 125 7.39 -17.92 3.94
N TYR A 126 7.55 -16.64 3.58
CA TYR A 126 7.31 -15.53 4.51
C TYR A 126 5.96 -14.85 4.35
N GLY A 127 5.31 -14.90 3.17
CA GLY A 127 4.02 -14.26 2.91
C GLY A 127 4.14 -12.96 2.11
N VAL A 128 3.23 -12.01 2.35
CA VAL A 128 3.17 -10.72 1.64
C VAL A 128 3.95 -9.66 2.41
N ALA A 129 4.93 -9.02 1.77
CA ALA A 129 5.71 -7.97 2.40
C ALA A 129 4.88 -6.68 2.51
N ILE A 130 4.78 -6.07 3.69
CA ILE A 130 4.22 -4.73 3.84
C ILE A 130 5.33 -3.69 3.70
N ASP A 131 5.23 -2.82 2.70
CA ASP A 131 6.32 -1.88 2.34
C ASP A 131 5.77 -0.48 2.01
N SER A 132 5.98 0.46 2.95
CA SER A 132 5.68 1.89 2.74
C SER A 132 6.60 2.55 1.70
N GLY A 133 7.71 1.90 1.31
CA GLY A 133 8.62 2.38 0.26
C GLY A 133 8.14 2.05 -1.16
N SER A 134 7.22 1.10 -1.31
CA SER A 134 6.61 0.75 -2.58
C SER A 134 5.36 1.58 -2.82
N GLN A 135 5.26 2.25 -3.96
CA GLN A 135 4.21 3.23 -4.24
C GLN A 135 2.81 2.63 -4.13
N TYR A 136 2.62 1.44 -4.68
CA TYR A 136 1.36 0.71 -4.70
C TYR A 136 1.64 -0.80 -4.64
N SER A 137 0.60 -1.59 -4.39
CA SER A 137 0.75 -3.04 -4.23
C SER A 137 1.18 -3.72 -5.53
N MET A 138 2.20 -4.57 -5.43
CA MET A 138 2.77 -5.34 -6.54
C MET A 138 2.60 -6.82 -6.21
N LEU A 139 1.83 -7.53 -7.01
CA LEU A 139 1.40 -8.90 -6.74
C LEU A 139 1.96 -9.86 -7.79
N VAL A 140 2.27 -11.09 -7.40
CA VAL A 140 2.68 -12.11 -8.37
C VAL A 140 1.60 -12.32 -9.41
N ASP A 141 1.99 -12.68 -10.64
CA ASP A 141 1.09 -12.64 -11.80
C ASP A 141 -0.23 -13.39 -11.55
N GLY A 142 -0.19 -14.59 -10.98
CA GLY A 142 -1.42 -15.35 -10.68
C GLY A 142 -2.41 -14.62 -9.76
N VAL A 143 -1.91 -13.90 -8.75
CA VAL A 143 -2.74 -13.09 -7.84
C VAL A 143 -3.25 -11.85 -8.59
N TYR A 144 -2.36 -11.13 -9.28
CA TYR A 144 -2.72 -9.91 -9.99
C TYR A 144 -3.77 -10.15 -11.07
N GLN A 145 -3.61 -11.21 -11.87
CA GLN A 145 -4.57 -11.54 -12.94
C GLN A 145 -5.95 -11.88 -12.38
N ALA A 146 -6.04 -12.52 -11.20
CA ALA A 146 -7.32 -12.77 -10.56
C ALA A 146 -8.02 -11.46 -10.14
N VAL A 147 -7.28 -10.54 -9.50
CA VAL A 147 -7.77 -9.21 -9.14
C VAL A 147 -8.19 -8.43 -10.39
N ARG A 148 -7.31 -8.34 -11.39
CA ARG A 148 -7.55 -7.64 -12.65
C ARG A 148 -8.79 -8.15 -13.36
N LYS A 149 -8.93 -9.48 -13.49
CA LYS A 149 -10.09 -10.11 -14.13
C LYS A 149 -11.38 -9.77 -13.40
N ALA A 150 -11.40 -9.91 -12.08
CA ALA A 150 -12.58 -9.61 -11.27
C ALA A 150 -12.97 -8.12 -11.36
N MET A 151 -11.98 -7.22 -11.34
CA MET A 151 -12.19 -5.78 -11.49
C MET A 151 -12.78 -5.44 -12.87
N VAL A 152 -12.23 -6.00 -13.94
CA VAL A 152 -12.76 -5.82 -15.31
C VAL A 152 -14.20 -6.33 -15.40
N SER A 153 -14.48 -7.54 -14.89
CA SER A 153 -15.83 -8.08 -14.87
C SER A 153 -16.79 -7.16 -14.14
N TYR A 154 -16.43 -6.67 -12.95
CA TYR A 154 -17.27 -5.74 -12.19
C TYR A 154 -17.61 -4.48 -13.00
N PHE A 155 -16.62 -3.82 -13.63
CA PHE A 155 -16.88 -2.59 -14.39
C PHE A 155 -17.72 -2.82 -15.66
N VAL A 156 -17.53 -3.95 -16.31
CA VAL A 156 -18.33 -4.32 -17.49
C VAL A 156 -19.76 -4.66 -17.08
N ASP A 157 -19.95 -5.44 -16.03
CA ASP A 157 -21.25 -5.96 -15.64
C ASP A 157 -22.13 -4.90 -14.95
N GLU A 158 -21.53 -4.09 -14.05
CA GLU A 158 -22.27 -3.08 -13.28
C GLU A 158 -22.41 -1.74 -14.02
N TRP A 159 -21.39 -1.35 -14.79
CA TRP A 159 -21.30 0.01 -15.36
C TRP A 159 -21.24 0.06 -16.88
N LEU A 160 -21.15 -1.09 -17.57
CA LEU A 160 -20.92 -1.18 -19.02
C LEU A 160 -19.64 -0.46 -19.48
N VAL A 161 -18.68 -0.28 -18.57
CA VAL A 161 -17.41 0.41 -18.84
C VAL A 161 -16.34 -0.61 -19.22
N GLN A 162 -15.66 -0.35 -20.35
CA GLN A 162 -14.57 -1.19 -20.84
C GLN A 162 -13.21 -0.62 -20.41
N PRO A 163 -12.22 -1.47 -20.09
CA PRO A 163 -10.88 -1.00 -19.80
C PRO A 163 -10.22 -0.40 -21.06
N LEU A 164 -9.31 0.55 -20.84
CA LEU A 164 -8.50 1.12 -21.91
C LEU A 164 -7.57 0.07 -22.50
N ASN A 165 -7.50 0.01 -23.84
CA ASN A 165 -6.58 -0.90 -24.54
C ASN A 165 -5.10 -0.52 -24.37
N LYS A 166 -4.83 0.76 -24.12
CA LYS A 166 -3.49 1.32 -23.89
C LYS A 166 -3.59 2.43 -22.87
N THR A 167 -2.66 2.42 -21.91
CA THR A 167 -2.58 3.42 -20.85
C THR A 167 -1.38 4.33 -21.08
N LYS A 168 -1.52 5.61 -20.72
CA LYS A 168 -0.48 6.64 -20.79
C LYS A 168 0.18 6.86 -19.43
N SER A 169 -0.54 6.58 -18.34
CA SER A 169 -0.03 6.60 -16.97
C SER A 169 1.06 5.54 -16.70
N GLY A 170 1.09 4.47 -17.50
CA GLY A 170 1.93 3.30 -17.25
C GLY A 170 1.31 2.28 -16.28
N MET A 171 0.12 2.56 -15.74
CA MET A 171 -0.66 1.60 -14.96
C MET A 171 -1.28 0.55 -15.90
N ASP A 172 -1.45 -0.68 -15.42
CA ASP A 172 -1.90 -1.79 -16.28
C ASP A 172 -3.42 -1.78 -16.55
N LEU A 173 -4.23 -1.46 -15.55
CA LEU A 173 -5.69 -1.41 -15.66
C LEU A 173 -6.20 0.01 -15.41
N CYS A 174 -6.72 0.64 -16.46
CA CYS A 174 -7.36 1.95 -16.39
C CYS A 174 -8.64 2.01 -17.20
N TYR A 175 -9.48 2.99 -16.87
CA TYR A 175 -10.71 3.33 -17.57
C TYR A 175 -10.68 4.80 -18.01
N ASP A 176 -11.43 5.15 -19.04
CA ASP A 176 -11.58 6.56 -19.45
C ASP A 176 -12.38 7.32 -18.39
N ILE A 177 -11.88 8.46 -17.93
CA ILE A 177 -12.57 9.28 -16.91
C ILE A 177 -13.97 9.71 -17.38
N THR A 178 -14.17 9.93 -18.68
CA THR A 178 -15.48 10.33 -19.21
C THR A 178 -16.51 9.21 -19.13
N ASP A 179 -16.10 7.96 -19.37
CA ASP A 179 -16.95 6.78 -19.20
C ASP A 179 -17.29 6.57 -17.72
N ILE A 180 -16.30 6.72 -16.83
CA ILE A 180 -16.50 6.66 -15.37
C ILE A 180 -17.44 7.76 -14.89
N ALA A 181 -17.29 8.99 -15.40
CA ALA A 181 -18.18 10.10 -15.07
C ALA A 181 -19.62 9.80 -15.52
N ALA A 182 -19.80 9.26 -16.72
CA ALA A 182 -21.12 8.86 -17.21
C ALA A 182 -21.75 7.79 -16.29
N ALA A 183 -21.00 6.76 -15.91
CA ALA A 183 -21.44 5.75 -14.96
C ALA A 183 -21.79 6.34 -13.57
N ALA A 184 -20.96 7.23 -13.04
CA ALA A 184 -21.22 7.85 -11.75
C ALA A 184 -22.50 8.70 -11.74
N THR A 185 -22.83 9.36 -12.86
CA THR A 185 -24.07 10.17 -12.95
C THR A 185 -25.36 9.35 -12.86
N THR A 186 -25.32 8.04 -13.17
CA THR A 186 -26.51 7.18 -13.04
C THR A 186 -26.84 6.85 -11.58
N ILE A 187 -25.88 7.01 -10.66
CA ILE A 187 -26.05 6.71 -9.23
C ILE A 187 -26.85 7.82 -8.51
N GLY A 188 -26.88 9.04 -9.07
CA GLY A 188 -27.70 10.14 -8.56
C GLY A 188 -27.55 10.40 -7.06
N GLY A 189 -26.43 10.98 -6.59
CA GLY A 189 -26.31 11.26 -5.14
C GLY A 189 -25.01 11.82 -4.55
N GLY A 190 -24.06 12.37 -5.31
CA GLY A 190 -22.78 12.84 -4.74
C GLY A 190 -22.59 14.36 -4.71
N GLU A 191 -22.02 14.89 -3.62
CA GLU A 191 -21.56 16.28 -3.50
C GLU A 191 -20.24 16.49 -4.26
N GLY A 192 -20.30 17.16 -5.41
CA GLY A 192 -19.13 17.68 -6.14
C GLY A 192 -18.56 16.76 -7.25
N PRO A 193 -17.93 17.33 -8.30
CA PRO A 193 -17.55 16.59 -9.51
C PRO A 193 -16.37 15.61 -9.35
N GLY A 194 -15.58 15.68 -8.28
CA GLY A 194 -14.40 14.82 -8.07
C GLY A 194 -14.64 13.60 -7.18
N SER A 195 -15.57 13.67 -6.23
CA SER A 195 -15.92 12.59 -5.28
C SER A 195 -16.80 11.52 -5.94
N GLN A 196 -17.63 11.90 -6.91
CA GLN A 196 -18.51 10.98 -7.64
C GLN A 196 -17.77 9.95 -8.49
N LEU A 197 -16.56 10.26 -8.98
CA LEU A 197 -15.83 9.31 -9.83
C LEU A 197 -15.39 8.06 -9.07
N PHE A 198 -15.21 8.17 -7.76
CA PHE A 198 -14.79 7.06 -6.93
C PHE A 198 -15.95 6.16 -6.52
N SER A 199 -17.20 6.65 -6.52
CA SER A 199 -18.39 5.89 -6.07
C SER A 199 -18.75 4.71 -6.96
N VAL A 200 -18.14 4.59 -8.14
CA VAL A 200 -18.30 3.40 -8.99
C VAL A 200 -17.33 2.28 -8.61
N ALA A 201 -16.25 2.56 -7.87
CA ALA A 201 -15.25 1.55 -7.51
C ALA A 201 -15.85 0.53 -6.53
N PRO A 202 -15.60 -0.77 -6.74
CA PRO A 202 -16.12 -1.80 -5.83
C PRO A 202 -15.39 -1.75 -4.49
N PRO A 203 -16.06 -2.10 -3.38
CA PRO A 203 -15.36 -2.34 -2.12
C PRO A 203 -14.41 -3.53 -2.31
N MET A 204 -13.19 -3.37 -1.80
CA MET A 204 -12.13 -4.37 -1.88
C MET A 204 -11.55 -4.61 -0.50
N VAL A 205 -11.31 -5.86 -0.13
CA VAL A 205 -10.81 -6.22 1.20
C VAL A 205 -9.58 -7.11 1.05
N PHE A 206 -8.51 -6.77 1.76
CA PHE A 206 -7.41 -7.69 2.01
C PHE A 206 -7.72 -8.50 3.27
N GLU A 207 -7.83 -9.82 3.10
CA GLU A 207 -8.07 -10.75 4.20
C GLU A 207 -6.73 -11.22 4.74
N PHE A 208 -6.44 -10.91 6.00
CA PHE A 208 -5.27 -11.39 6.74
C PHE A 208 -5.67 -12.49 7.72
N ASP A 209 -4.69 -13.09 8.39
CA ASP A 209 -4.94 -14.03 9.48
C ASP A 209 -5.54 -13.31 10.71
N GLY A 210 -6.86 -13.42 10.88
CA GLY A 210 -7.61 -12.83 12.00
C GLY A 210 -7.95 -11.35 11.85
N ALA A 211 -7.65 -10.74 10.70
CA ALA A 211 -7.89 -9.32 10.44
C ALA A 211 -8.35 -9.08 8.99
N HIS A 212 -9.14 -8.03 8.77
CA HIS A 212 -9.56 -7.61 7.44
C HIS A 212 -9.29 -6.11 7.26
N LEU A 213 -8.72 -5.74 6.12
CA LEU A 213 -8.52 -4.35 5.75
C LEU A 213 -9.38 -4.00 4.54
N GLU A 214 -10.43 -3.23 4.79
CA GLU A 214 -11.25 -2.66 3.74
C GLU A 214 -10.52 -1.49 3.07
N LEU A 215 -10.23 -1.64 1.79
CA LEU A 215 -9.74 -0.56 0.96
C LEU A 215 -10.91 0.31 0.54
N LYS A 216 -10.80 1.59 0.86
CA LYS A 216 -11.70 2.60 0.32
C LYS A 216 -11.36 2.85 -1.15
N GLU A 217 -12.30 3.46 -1.85
CA GLU A 217 -12.18 3.81 -3.26
C GLU A 217 -10.89 4.62 -3.53
N GLU A 218 -10.58 5.57 -2.65
CA GLU A 218 -9.39 6.43 -2.70
C GLU A 218 -8.05 5.69 -2.45
N THR A 219 -8.10 4.47 -1.90
CA THR A 219 -6.93 3.59 -1.66
C THR A 219 -6.86 2.43 -2.66
N THR A 220 -7.77 2.40 -3.63
CA THR A 220 -7.84 1.38 -4.68
C THR A 220 -7.57 1.99 -6.06
N PHE A 221 -8.09 3.19 -6.33
CA PHE A 221 -7.95 3.85 -7.63
C PHE A 221 -7.30 5.23 -7.52
N GLN A 222 -6.63 5.64 -8.59
CA GLN A 222 -6.11 7.01 -8.76
C GLN A 222 -6.60 7.62 -10.07
N LEU A 223 -6.95 8.90 -10.00
CA LEU A 223 -7.21 9.73 -11.18
C LEU A 223 -5.89 10.31 -11.69
N PHE A 224 -5.64 10.12 -12.98
CA PHE A 224 -4.57 10.77 -13.72
C PHE A 224 -5.18 11.74 -14.73
N ASP A 225 -5.48 12.95 -14.26
CA ASP A 225 -6.22 13.97 -15.02
C ASP A 225 -5.51 14.41 -16.30
N GLU A 226 -4.17 14.37 -16.32
CA GLU A 226 -3.35 14.69 -17.49
C GLU A 226 -3.53 13.64 -18.60
N PHE A 227 -3.80 12.40 -18.21
CA PHE A 227 -3.95 11.27 -19.12
C PHE A 227 -5.41 10.94 -19.44
N LYS A 228 -6.35 11.48 -18.64
CA LYS A 228 -7.78 11.13 -18.63
C LYS A 228 -8.05 9.69 -18.24
N GLU A 229 -7.28 9.18 -17.28
CA GLU A 229 -7.33 7.78 -16.86
C GLU A 229 -7.72 7.64 -15.38
N PHE A 230 -8.64 6.72 -15.10
CA PHE A 230 -8.98 6.24 -13.76
C PHE A 230 -8.39 4.84 -13.59
N CYS A 231 -7.33 4.71 -12.80
CA CYS A 231 -6.47 3.53 -12.80
C CYS A 231 -6.46 2.78 -11.48
N LEU A 232 -6.49 1.44 -11.56
CA LEU A 232 -6.28 0.56 -10.42
C LEU A 232 -4.83 0.69 -9.93
N MET A 233 -4.65 1.04 -8.65
CA MET A 233 -3.34 1.20 -8.02
C MET A 233 -2.81 -0.13 -7.50
N MET A 234 -2.74 -1.13 -8.38
CA MET A 234 -2.11 -2.42 -8.16
C MET A 234 -1.51 -2.93 -9.48
N GLY A 235 -0.40 -3.66 -9.40
CA GLY A 235 0.27 -4.18 -10.59
C GLY A 235 0.87 -5.58 -10.40
N ALA A 236 1.29 -6.19 -11.50
CA ALA A 236 2.04 -7.43 -11.47
C ALA A 236 3.51 -7.19 -11.07
N SER A 237 4.07 -8.03 -10.20
CA SER A 237 5.49 -8.07 -9.86
C SER A 237 6.31 -8.63 -11.04
N LYS A 238 6.78 -7.76 -11.93
CA LYS A 238 7.55 -8.16 -13.13
C LYS A 238 9.02 -8.42 -12.83
N ASP A 239 9.58 -7.69 -11.87
CA ASP A 239 11.04 -7.62 -11.63
C ASP A 239 11.51 -8.38 -10.39
N PHE A 240 10.59 -8.98 -9.62
CA PHE A 240 10.92 -9.75 -8.41
C PHE A 240 9.88 -10.85 -8.13
N SER A 241 10.30 -11.88 -7.38
CA SER A 241 9.44 -12.98 -6.94
C SER A 241 8.87 -12.67 -5.55
N GLY A 242 7.64 -12.15 -5.50
CA GLY A 242 6.93 -11.93 -4.24
C GLY A 242 5.74 -10.99 -4.36
N ASN A 243 5.02 -10.85 -3.26
CA ASN A 243 3.91 -9.91 -3.15
C ASN A 243 4.29 -8.77 -2.21
N ILE A 244 3.93 -7.56 -2.58
CA ILE A 244 4.11 -6.35 -1.78
C ILE A 244 2.74 -5.70 -1.58
N PHE A 245 2.41 -5.42 -0.32
CA PHE A 245 1.34 -4.52 0.10
C PHE A 245 1.93 -3.11 0.23
N GLY A 246 1.65 -2.25 -0.76
CA GLY A 246 2.31 -0.95 -0.93
C GLY A 246 1.63 0.20 -0.20
N ALA A 247 2.27 1.37 -0.25
CA ALA A 247 1.85 2.59 0.44
C ALA A 247 0.46 3.09 0.03
N PHE A 248 0.07 2.96 -1.25
CA PHE A 248 -1.25 3.41 -1.73
C PHE A 248 -2.42 2.78 -0.97
N GLN A 249 -2.27 1.52 -0.58
CA GLN A 249 -3.28 0.79 0.19
C GLN A 249 -3.19 1.04 1.70
N GLN A 250 -2.16 1.75 2.16
CA GLN A 250 -1.92 2.03 3.58
C GLN A 250 -2.39 3.44 4.01
N PHE A 251 -2.69 4.35 3.06
CA PHE A 251 -3.11 5.72 3.42
C PHE A 251 -4.43 5.73 4.22
N ASN A 252 -4.61 6.73 5.08
CA ASN A 252 -5.76 6.89 5.99
C ASN A 252 -5.98 5.73 6.99
N HIS A 253 -4.91 5.01 7.30
CA HIS A 253 -4.85 4.06 8.40
C HIS A 253 -3.58 4.30 9.18
N ARG A 254 -3.68 4.11 10.49
CA ARG A 254 -2.51 4.03 11.34
C ARG A 254 -2.11 2.57 11.49
N PHE A 255 -0.87 2.25 11.15
CA PHE A 255 -0.29 0.93 11.29
C PHE A 255 0.67 0.94 12.48
N GLU A 256 0.39 0.13 13.50
CA GLU A 256 1.27 -0.14 14.64
C GLU A 256 1.97 -1.48 14.43
N TYR A 257 3.29 -1.47 14.56
CA TYR A 257 4.15 -2.63 14.52
C TYR A 257 4.66 -2.91 15.93
N ASP A 258 4.16 -3.97 16.55
CA ASP A 258 4.73 -4.53 17.78
C ASP A 258 5.67 -5.69 17.40
N VAL A 259 6.93 -5.34 17.13
CA VAL A 259 7.98 -6.28 16.71
C VAL A 259 8.38 -7.20 17.87
N GLY A 260 8.18 -6.75 19.12
CA GLY A 260 8.38 -7.57 20.31
C GLY A 260 7.41 -8.73 20.38
N ALA A 261 6.13 -8.46 20.10
CA ALA A 261 5.04 -9.42 20.12
C ALA A 261 4.77 -10.11 18.77
N SER A 262 5.51 -9.76 17.70
CA SER A 262 5.27 -10.22 16.32
C SER A 262 3.85 -9.95 15.83
N LYS A 263 3.36 -8.72 16.05
CA LYS A 263 2.01 -8.30 15.66
C LYS A 263 2.04 -7.01 14.87
N LEU A 264 1.12 -6.91 13.93
CA LEU A 264 0.76 -5.68 13.25
C LEU A 264 -0.71 -5.39 13.53
N SER A 265 -0.97 -4.20 14.04
CA SER A 265 -2.31 -3.71 14.30
C SER A 265 -2.60 -2.51 13.41
N PHE A 266 -3.84 -2.36 12.97
CA PHE A 266 -4.24 -1.20 12.19
C PHE A 266 -5.66 -0.75 12.51
N ALA A 267 -5.88 0.56 12.37
CA ALA A 267 -7.19 1.18 12.50
C ALA A 267 -7.30 2.37 11.54
N PRO A 268 -8.51 2.73 11.08
CA PRO A 268 -8.72 3.93 10.30
C PRO A 268 -8.31 5.18 11.08
N GLU A 269 -7.51 6.06 10.47
CA GLU A 269 -7.09 7.33 11.05
C GLU A 269 -6.97 8.35 9.92
N ARG A 270 -7.47 9.57 10.13
CA ARG A 270 -7.30 10.65 9.15
C ARG A 270 -5.89 11.23 9.29
N CYS A 271 -5.00 10.76 8.43
CA CYS A 271 -3.76 11.43 8.09
C CYS A 271 -4.03 12.48 6.97
#